data_AF-A0A498LIJ5-F1
#
_entry.id   AF-A0A498LIJ5-F1
#
_cell.length_a   1.000
_cell.length_b   1.000
_cell.length_c   1.000
_cell.angle_alpha   90.00
_cell.angle_beta   90.00
_cell.angle_gamma   90.00
#
_symmetry.space_group_name_H-M   'P 1'
#
loop_
_entity.id
_entity.type
_entity.pdbx_description
1 polymer ?
#
loop_
_entity_poly.entity_id
_entity_poly.type
_entity_poly.pdbx_seq_one_letter_code
_entity_poly.pdbx_strand_id
1 'polypeptide(L)'
;MQLYTSESNYHDGKPVTWYGPEFDEANRVIPIRIKGFDASLQLYTKDGKACARLYIKKTFRNWKDVFYNSWVGFYKRSQHKNTDYYNYKDAVDFALIDSTTRENYDIYQSNSSLTIAPGVQIRFLLDGKYDKVLAQTTPWESDENVTSVCDKGNHQPDPSSIWSFPEFFYEPVYYDANNVIPTKTLGYDAGLQLFTQDGYACARLYIKKTFKDWEDTFKSSWVGFYTSSQDTNKGYYTYENFSKFEKMESGSKNFDIYQYKSKLTIASGVQIRFLKDNGYDEKLAETEPWS
;
A
#
# COMPACT_ATOMS: atom_id res chain seq x y z
N MET A 1 -9.01 -4.65 -55.11
CA MET A 1 -8.88 -5.17 -53.73
C MET A 1 -8.14 -4.11 -52.94
N GLN A 2 -8.87 -3.26 -52.24
CA GLN A 2 -8.34 -2.09 -51.55
C GLN A 2 -8.99 -2.02 -50.15
N LEU A 3 -8.08 -2.04 -49.16
CA LEU A 3 -8.08 -1.57 -47.77
C LEU A 3 -9.36 -1.04 -47.13
N TYR A 4 -9.53 -1.35 -45.84
CA TYR A 4 -9.95 -0.49 -44.69
C TYR A 4 -10.12 -1.45 -43.48
N THR A 5 -9.75 -1.21 -42.22
CA THR A 5 -8.85 -0.29 -41.51
C THR A 5 -8.78 -0.81 -40.09
N SER A 6 -7.62 -0.66 -39.45
CA SER A 6 -7.49 -0.64 -38.00
C SER A 6 -8.09 0.66 -37.44
N GLU A 7 -9.17 0.58 -36.68
CA GLU A 7 -9.67 1.68 -35.83
C GLU A 7 -10.17 1.04 -34.53
N SER A 8 -9.42 1.19 -33.43
CA SER A 8 -9.42 2.32 -32.50
C SER A 8 -10.36 2.02 -31.33
N ASN A 9 -9.82 2.12 -30.11
CA ASN A 9 -10.53 2.63 -28.95
C ASN A 9 -9.47 3.15 -27.97
N TYR A 10 -8.86 4.26 -28.40
CA TYR A 10 -8.41 5.30 -27.49
C TYR A 10 -9.67 5.94 -26.90
N HIS A 11 -9.82 5.90 -25.58
CA HIS A 11 -10.65 6.86 -24.86
C HIS A 11 -9.80 7.53 -23.78
N ASP A 12 -9.60 8.83 -23.99
CA ASP A 12 -9.32 9.86 -22.99
C ASP A 12 -8.28 9.54 -21.91
N GLY A 13 -6.99 9.72 -22.24
CA GLY A 13 -5.97 10.36 -21.38
C GLY A 13 -5.77 9.94 -19.92
N LYS A 14 -6.47 8.92 -19.43
CA LYS A 14 -6.47 8.45 -18.04
C LYS A 14 -5.63 7.18 -17.99
N PRO A 15 -4.64 7.08 -17.09
CA PRO A 15 -3.94 5.82 -16.90
C PRO A 15 -4.93 4.75 -16.43
N VAL A 16 -4.94 3.61 -17.14
CA VAL A 16 -5.59 2.37 -16.72
C VAL A 16 -4.80 1.84 -15.53
N THR A 17 -5.11 2.36 -14.36
CA THR A 17 -4.48 1.99 -13.10
C THR A 17 -5.59 1.52 -12.17
N TRP A 18 -5.82 0.21 -12.21
CA TRP A 18 -6.47 -0.62 -11.17
C TRP A 18 -7.93 -0.28 -10.84
N TYR A 19 -8.75 -0.07 -11.87
CA TYR A 19 -10.21 -0.12 -11.76
C TYR A 19 -10.70 -1.30 -12.60
N GLY A 20 -10.87 -2.46 -11.96
CA GLY A 20 -11.34 -3.69 -12.62
C GLY A 20 -12.17 -4.53 -11.66
N PRO A 21 -13.01 -5.46 -12.17
CA PRO A 21 -13.91 -6.30 -11.38
C PRO A 21 -13.19 -7.08 -10.27
N GLU A 22 -11.89 -7.32 -10.42
CA GLU A 22 -11.03 -7.97 -9.43
C GLU A 22 -11.01 -7.25 -8.08
N PHE A 23 -11.25 -5.93 -8.07
CA PHE A 23 -11.14 -5.09 -6.88
C PHE A 23 -12.47 -4.96 -6.15
N ASP A 24 -13.60 -4.90 -6.87
CA ASP A 24 -14.93 -5.00 -6.26
C ASP A 24 -15.09 -6.38 -5.58
N GLU A 25 -14.57 -7.44 -6.19
CA GLU A 25 -14.47 -8.77 -5.58
C GLU A 25 -13.60 -8.80 -4.32
N ALA A 26 -12.69 -7.84 -4.12
CA ALA A 26 -11.84 -7.75 -2.94
C ALA A 26 -12.40 -6.80 -1.86
N ASN A 27 -13.69 -6.44 -1.94
CA ASN A 27 -14.30 -5.38 -1.13
C ASN A 27 -13.49 -4.07 -1.18
N ARG A 28 -12.89 -3.79 -2.35
CA ARG A 28 -12.02 -2.65 -2.61
C ARG A 28 -10.80 -2.57 -1.68
N VAL A 29 -10.36 -3.70 -1.14
CA VAL A 29 -9.14 -3.81 -0.34
C VAL A 29 -7.93 -4.05 -1.25
N ILE A 30 -6.90 -3.22 -1.11
CA ILE A 30 -5.64 -3.37 -1.86
C ILE A 30 -4.85 -4.63 -1.46
N PRO A 31 -4.08 -5.24 -2.38
CA PRO A 31 -3.15 -6.31 -2.03
C PRO A 31 -2.10 -5.84 -1.01
N ILE A 32 -1.81 -6.67 0.00
CA ILE A 32 -0.73 -6.46 0.96
C ILE A 32 0.56 -7.12 0.47
N ARG A 33 1.69 -6.40 0.43
CA ARG A 33 2.96 -7.02 0.00
C ARG A 33 3.53 -8.02 1.00
N ILE A 34 4.21 -9.02 0.46
CA ILE A 34 4.96 -10.03 1.18
C ILE A 34 6.33 -9.45 1.56
N LYS A 35 6.57 -9.27 2.87
CA LYS A 35 7.78 -8.66 3.41
C LYS A 35 9.05 -9.32 2.84
N GLY A 36 9.95 -8.51 2.29
CA GLY A 36 11.23 -8.95 1.73
C GLY A 36 11.19 -9.41 0.27
N PHE A 37 10.04 -9.35 -0.39
CA PHE A 37 9.88 -9.87 -1.75
C PHE A 37 9.10 -8.92 -2.65
N ASP A 38 9.35 -9.00 -3.95
CA ASP A 38 8.63 -8.27 -5.00
C ASP A 38 7.32 -8.98 -5.37
N ALA A 39 6.49 -9.20 -4.34
CA ALA A 39 5.24 -9.93 -4.43
C ALA A 39 4.19 -9.41 -3.44
N SER A 40 2.89 -9.54 -3.77
CA SER A 40 1.77 -9.16 -2.90
C SER A 40 0.67 -10.21 -2.83
N LEU A 41 -0.09 -10.19 -1.73
CA LEU A 41 -1.18 -11.09 -1.39
C LEU A 41 -2.49 -10.29 -1.26
N GLN A 42 -3.59 -10.78 -1.83
CA GLN A 42 -4.92 -10.17 -1.69
C GLN A 42 -5.98 -11.22 -1.35
N LEU A 43 -6.84 -10.90 -0.40
CA LEU A 43 -8.09 -11.63 -0.15
C LEU A 43 -9.17 -11.08 -1.06
N TYR A 44 -9.88 -11.97 -1.75
CA TYR A 44 -11.06 -11.61 -2.53
C TYR A 44 -12.14 -12.69 -2.41
N THR A 45 -13.35 -12.35 -2.82
CA THR A 45 -14.47 -13.29 -2.88
C THR A 45 -14.81 -13.62 -4.33
N LYS A 46 -15.09 -14.90 -4.57
CA LYS A 46 -15.70 -15.38 -5.81
C LYS A 46 -16.78 -16.39 -5.45
N ASP A 47 -17.99 -16.20 -5.93
CA ASP A 47 -19.14 -17.06 -5.64
C ASP A 47 -19.38 -17.25 -4.12
N GLY A 48 -19.14 -16.20 -3.33
CA GLY A 48 -19.25 -16.23 -1.86
C GLY A 48 -18.15 -17.01 -1.16
N LYS A 49 -17.05 -17.35 -1.85
CA LYS A 49 -15.91 -18.09 -1.31
C LYS A 49 -14.66 -17.24 -1.21
N ALA A 50 -13.95 -17.38 -0.10
CA ALA A 50 -12.66 -16.75 0.13
C ALA A 50 -11.60 -17.34 -0.80
N CYS A 51 -11.00 -16.45 -1.59
CA CYS A 51 -9.97 -16.74 -2.56
C CYS A 51 -8.75 -15.85 -2.29
N ALA A 52 -7.59 -16.25 -2.79
CA ALA A 52 -6.35 -15.51 -2.65
C ALA A 52 -5.74 -15.20 -4.02
N ARG A 53 -5.23 -13.98 -4.20
CA ARG A 53 -4.39 -13.61 -5.34
C ARG A 53 -2.97 -13.33 -4.89
N LEU A 54 -2.01 -13.83 -5.66
CA LEU A 54 -0.61 -13.44 -5.60
C LEU A 54 -0.29 -12.56 -6.81
N TYR A 55 0.24 -11.37 -6.54
CA TYR A 55 0.78 -10.47 -7.56
C TYR A 55 2.28 -10.60 -7.52
N ILE A 56 2.89 -11.12 -8.58
CA ILE A 56 4.34 -11.31 -8.66
C ILE A 56 4.92 -10.33 -9.66
N LYS A 57 5.88 -9.50 -9.25
CA LYS A 57 6.53 -8.57 -10.18
C LYS A 57 7.30 -9.36 -11.23
N LYS A 58 7.18 -8.99 -12.50
CA LYS A 58 7.86 -9.71 -13.61
C LYS A 58 9.39 -9.71 -13.50
N THR A 59 9.96 -8.79 -12.73
CA THR A 59 11.40 -8.76 -12.42
C THR A 59 11.82 -9.82 -11.39
N PHE A 60 10.90 -10.35 -10.58
CA PHE A 60 11.16 -11.37 -9.57
C PHE A 60 11.13 -12.79 -10.21
N ARG A 61 12.08 -13.05 -11.10
CA ARG A 61 12.02 -14.22 -12.00
C ARG A 61 12.18 -15.57 -11.30
N ASN A 62 12.90 -15.62 -10.19
CA ASN A 62 13.16 -16.85 -9.42
C ASN A 62 12.17 -17.05 -8.25
N TRP A 63 11.01 -16.40 -8.28
CA TRP A 63 10.06 -16.41 -7.16
C TRP A 63 9.58 -17.80 -6.77
N LYS A 64 9.42 -18.73 -7.73
CA LYS A 64 8.98 -20.10 -7.44
C LYS A 64 9.98 -20.88 -6.60
N ASP A 65 11.29 -20.67 -6.83
CA ASP A 65 12.33 -21.30 -6.03
C ASP A 65 12.37 -20.70 -4.63
N VAL A 66 12.23 -19.37 -4.55
CA VAL A 66 12.22 -18.63 -3.29
C VAL A 66 11.00 -18.96 -2.44
N PHE A 67 9.84 -19.16 -3.07
CA PHE A 67 8.57 -19.48 -2.41
C PHE A 67 8.22 -20.96 -2.44
N TYR A 68 9.19 -21.84 -2.74
CA TYR A 68 8.94 -23.28 -2.90
C TYR A 68 8.27 -23.91 -1.67
N ASN A 69 8.66 -23.51 -0.47
CA ASN A 69 8.07 -23.97 0.79
C ASN A 69 7.07 -22.97 1.40
N SER A 70 6.80 -21.86 0.71
CA SER A 70 5.88 -20.83 1.18
C SER A 70 4.44 -21.24 0.90
N TRP A 71 3.52 -20.77 1.74
CA TRP A 71 2.12 -21.13 1.63
C TRP A 71 1.20 -20.02 2.12
N VAL A 72 -0.04 -20.04 1.63
CA VAL A 72 -1.10 -19.13 2.02
C VAL A 72 -2.13 -19.89 2.84
N GLY A 73 -2.27 -19.52 4.11
CA GLY A 73 -3.29 -20.06 5.01
C GLY A 73 -4.58 -19.22 4.97
N PHE A 74 -5.73 -19.89 4.99
CA PHE A 74 -7.06 -19.27 5.07
C PHE A 74 -7.64 -19.47 6.46
N TYR A 75 -8.04 -18.39 7.12
CA TYR A 75 -8.48 -18.39 8.51
C TYR A 75 -9.92 -17.91 8.61
N LYS A 76 -10.73 -18.61 9.41
CA LYS A 76 -12.13 -18.21 9.68
C LYS A 76 -12.23 -16.93 10.49
N ARG A 77 -11.21 -16.63 11.30
CA ARG A 77 -11.15 -15.47 12.20
C ARG A 77 -9.74 -14.96 12.28
N SER A 78 -9.58 -13.64 12.38
CA SER A 78 -8.27 -12.99 12.47
C SER A 78 -7.53 -13.27 13.77
N GLN A 79 -8.22 -13.70 14.82
CA GLN A 79 -7.61 -14.07 16.11
C GLN A 79 -7.03 -15.49 16.14
N HIS A 80 -7.25 -16.29 15.09
CA HIS A 80 -6.71 -17.65 15.02
C HIS A 80 -5.18 -17.64 15.01
N LYS A 81 -4.58 -18.64 15.66
CA LYS A 81 -3.13 -18.88 15.57
C LYS A 81 -2.79 -19.35 14.16
N ASN A 82 -1.52 -19.25 13.78
CA ASN A 82 -1.04 -19.66 12.45
C ASN A 82 -1.24 -21.16 12.17
N THR A 83 -1.43 -21.98 13.20
CA THR A 83 -1.75 -23.42 13.10
C THR A 83 -3.24 -23.69 12.87
N ASP A 84 -4.11 -22.71 13.09
CA ASP A 84 -5.57 -22.89 13.11
C ASP A 84 -6.21 -22.46 11.78
N TYR A 85 -5.48 -22.67 10.68
CA TYR A 85 -5.99 -22.42 9.33
C TYR A 85 -7.09 -23.43 9.00
N TYR A 86 -8.11 -22.98 8.27
CA TYR A 86 -9.15 -23.85 7.74
C TYR A 86 -8.63 -24.71 6.59
N ASN A 87 -7.91 -24.08 5.67
CA ASN A 87 -7.23 -24.72 4.57
C ASN A 87 -6.01 -23.87 4.18
N TYR A 88 -5.10 -24.44 3.40
CA TYR A 88 -3.94 -23.75 2.88
C TYR A 88 -3.69 -24.11 1.42
N LYS A 89 -2.87 -23.31 0.76
CA LYS A 89 -2.33 -23.64 -0.56
C LYS A 89 -0.88 -23.21 -0.64
N ASP A 90 -0.03 -24.09 -1.16
CA ASP A 90 1.36 -23.75 -1.45
C ASP A 90 1.42 -22.62 -2.49
N ALA A 91 2.30 -21.65 -2.29
CA ALA A 91 2.36 -20.45 -3.11
C ALA A 91 2.65 -20.77 -4.59
N VAL A 92 3.48 -21.79 -4.82
CA VAL A 92 3.86 -22.26 -6.17
C VAL A 92 2.73 -22.94 -6.94
N ASP A 93 1.67 -23.37 -6.25
CA ASP A 93 0.51 -24.03 -6.83
C ASP A 93 -0.60 -23.06 -7.27
N PHE A 94 -0.44 -21.75 -7.01
CA PHE A 94 -1.43 -20.78 -7.47
C PHE A 94 -1.47 -20.78 -9.01
N ALA A 95 -2.67 -20.74 -9.58
CA ALA A 95 -2.86 -20.78 -11.02
C ALA A 95 -2.65 -19.40 -11.65
N LEU A 96 -1.78 -19.29 -12.65
CA LEU A 96 -1.59 -18.06 -13.42
C LEU A 96 -2.88 -17.72 -14.17
N ILE A 97 -3.38 -16.50 -13.99
CA ILE A 97 -4.60 -16.02 -14.67
C ILE A 97 -4.36 -14.83 -15.59
N ASP A 98 -3.29 -14.08 -15.35
CA ASP A 98 -2.92 -12.96 -16.19
C ASP A 98 -1.41 -12.75 -16.14
N SER A 99 -0.77 -12.78 -17.30
CA SER A 99 0.65 -12.43 -17.50
C SER A 99 0.84 -11.37 -18.59
N THR A 100 -0.24 -10.90 -19.21
CA THR A 100 -0.17 -10.16 -20.48
C THR A 100 -0.81 -8.79 -20.40
N THR A 101 -1.80 -8.56 -19.53
CA THR A 101 -2.54 -7.28 -19.52
C THR A 101 -1.89 -6.22 -18.64
N ARG A 102 -1.07 -6.62 -17.66
CA ARG A 102 -0.36 -5.69 -16.76
C ARG A 102 1.11 -5.67 -17.08
N GLU A 103 1.62 -4.46 -17.35
CA GLU A 103 3.00 -4.26 -17.80
C GLU A 103 4.03 -4.78 -16.77
N ASN A 104 3.69 -4.81 -15.48
CA ASN A 104 4.65 -5.03 -14.40
C ASN A 104 4.46 -6.29 -13.55
N TYR A 105 3.30 -6.96 -13.61
CA TYR A 105 2.96 -8.07 -12.70
C TYR A 105 2.32 -9.25 -13.43
N ASP A 106 2.62 -10.44 -12.95
CA ASP A 106 1.87 -11.67 -13.19
C ASP A 106 0.91 -11.90 -12.01
N ILE A 107 -0.33 -12.31 -12.29
CA ILE A 107 -1.36 -12.56 -11.28
C ILE A 107 -1.65 -14.05 -11.22
N TYR A 108 -1.52 -14.61 -10.03
CA TYR A 108 -1.86 -15.99 -9.73
C TYR A 108 -3.02 -16.04 -8.74
N GLN A 109 -3.89 -17.04 -8.82
CA GLN A 109 -5.03 -17.19 -7.93
C GLN A 109 -5.18 -18.59 -7.33
N SER A 110 -5.84 -18.65 -6.18
CA SER A 110 -6.25 -19.89 -5.53
C SER A 110 -7.59 -19.73 -4.82
N ASN A 111 -8.38 -20.79 -4.76
CA ASN A 111 -9.66 -20.86 -4.04
C ASN A 111 -9.55 -21.83 -2.87
N SER A 112 -10.07 -21.45 -1.71
CA SER A 112 -10.00 -22.27 -0.48
C SER A 112 -11.25 -23.10 -0.18
N SER A 113 -12.34 -22.89 -0.93
CA SER A 113 -13.71 -23.36 -0.64
C SER A 113 -14.33 -22.83 0.67
N LEU A 114 -13.60 -22.04 1.44
CA LEU A 114 -14.10 -21.38 2.65
C LEU A 114 -15.15 -20.34 2.26
N THR A 115 -16.32 -20.35 2.89
CA THR A 115 -17.31 -19.29 2.72
C THR A 115 -16.77 -17.97 3.28
N ILE A 116 -16.82 -16.90 2.50
CA ILE A 116 -16.40 -15.58 2.96
C ILE A 116 -17.39 -15.08 4.02
N ALA A 117 -16.87 -14.51 5.11
CA ALA A 117 -17.65 -13.99 6.22
C ALA A 117 -16.82 -12.97 7.01
N PRO A 118 -17.45 -12.11 7.82
CA PRO A 118 -16.73 -11.19 8.68
C PRO A 118 -15.66 -11.89 9.53
N GLY A 119 -14.46 -11.33 9.54
CA GLY A 119 -13.30 -11.87 10.25
C GLY A 119 -12.44 -12.85 9.45
N VAL A 120 -12.87 -13.29 8.26
CA VAL A 120 -12.04 -14.16 7.40
C VAL A 120 -10.77 -13.42 6.99
N GLN A 121 -9.63 -14.10 7.04
CA GLN A 121 -8.32 -13.51 6.76
C GLN A 121 -7.43 -14.53 6.03
N ILE A 122 -6.48 -14.05 5.25
CA ILE A 122 -5.40 -14.89 4.72
C ILE A 122 -4.04 -14.39 5.15
N ARG A 123 -3.08 -15.32 5.26
CA ARG A 123 -1.70 -15.04 5.67
C ARG A 123 -0.74 -15.75 4.74
N PHE A 124 0.35 -15.08 4.38
CA PHE A 124 1.48 -15.68 3.68
C PHE A 124 2.54 -16.07 4.71
N LEU A 125 2.94 -17.34 4.70
CA LEU A 125 3.98 -17.89 5.56
C LEU A 125 5.14 -18.36 4.69
N LEU A 126 6.37 -18.06 5.13
CA LEU A 126 7.57 -18.37 4.34
C LEU A 126 7.90 -19.87 4.32
N ASP A 127 7.60 -20.58 5.41
CA ASP A 127 7.92 -21.99 5.57
C ASP A 127 6.93 -22.68 6.51
N GLY A 128 7.14 -23.98 6.72
CA GLY A 128 6.30 -24.83 7.56
C GLY A 128 6.44 -24.59 9.08
N LYS A 129 7.23 -23.62 9.55
CA LYS A 129 7.44 -23.39 10.99
C LYS A 129 6.37 -22.52 11.64
N TYR A 130 5.38 -22.05 10.88
CA TYR A 130 4.21 -21.28 11.32
C TYR A 130 4.50 -19.95 12.04
N ASP A 131 5.74 -19.61 12.33
CA ASP A 131 6.17 -18.43 13.08
C ASP A 131 6.50 -17.23 12.17
N LYS A 132 6.89 -17.49 10.92
CA LYS A 132 7.32 -16.48 9.96
C LYS A 132 6.21 -16.06 9.00
N VAL A 133 5.31 -15.21 9.50
CA VAL A 133 4.27 -14.54 8.68
C VAL A 133 4.87 -13.34 7.97
N LEU A 134 4.85 -13.35 6.64
CA LEU A 134 5.39 -12.27 5.81
C LEU A 134 4.32 -11.34 5.23
N ALA A 135 3.07 -11.78 5.19
CA ALA A 135 1.92 -10.93 4.87
C ALA A 135 0.67 -11.45 5.58
N GLN A 136 -0.23 -10.54 5.94
CA GLN A 136 -1.51 -10.84 6.59
C GLN A 136 -2.54 -9.78 6.16
N THR A 137 -3.63 -10.19 5.52
CA THR A 137 -4.65 -9.23 5.06
C THR A 137 -5.40 -8.61 6.22
N THR A 138 -6.11 -7.50 6.00
CA THR A 138 -7.18 -7.13 6.93
C THR A 138 -8.23 -8.25 6.98
N PRO A 139 -8.94 -8.42 8.10
CA PRO A 139 -10.07 -9.33 8.16
C PRO A 139 -11.18 -8.83 7.23
N TRP A 140 -11.91 -9.75 6.60
CA TRP A 140 -13.06 -9.41 5.78
C TRP A 140 -14.13 -8.72 6.63
N GLU A 141 -14.73 -7.65 6.12
CA GLU A 141 -15.82 -6.94 6.78
C GLU A 141 -17.15 -7.23 6.08
N SER A 142 -18.25 -7.28 6.84
CA SER A 142 -19.60 -7.33 6.27
C SER A 142 -20.02 -5.94 5.79
N ASP A 143 -20.74 -5.90 4.67
CA ASP A 143 -21.36 -4.67 4.14
C ASP A 143 -22.28 -3.96 5.15
N GLU A 144 -22.72 -4.64 6.22
CA GLU A 144 -23.62 -4.08 7.25
C GLU A 144 -22.94 -3.10 8.23
N ASN A 145 -21.61 -3.09 8.35
CA ASN A 145 -20.91 -2.07 9.16
C ASN A 145 -20.41 -0.88 8.34
N VAL A 146 -20.74 -0.84 7.05
CA VAL A 146 -20.75 0.41 6.31
C VAL A 146 -22.06 1.11 6.69
N THR A 147 -22.14 1.69 7.90
CA THR A 147 -23.05 2.82 8.18
C THR A 147 -22.53 4.01 7.40
N SER A 148 -22.66 3.89 6.08
CA SER A 148 -22.75 4.94 5.11
C SER A 148 -24.04 5.67 5.44
N VAL A 149 -23.91 6.79 6.15
CA VAL A 149 -24.79 7.92 5.87
C VAL A 149 -24.39 8.40 4.48
N CYS A 150 -24.86 7.71 3.45
CA CYS A 150 -24.96 8.26 2.12
C CYS A 150 -26.44 8.29 1.78
N ASP A 151 -27.01 9.47 2.02
CA ASP A 151 -28.23 9.89 1.35
C ASP A 151 -28.12 9.60 -0.15
N LYS A 152 -29.16 8.99 -0.71
CA LYS A 152 -29.31 8.75 -2.15
C LYS A 152 -29.59 10.06 -2.89
N GLY A 153 -28.64 10.99 -2.86
CA GLY A 153 -28.66 12.21 -3.63
C GLY A 153 -27.33 12.37 -4.37
N ASN A 154 -27.39 12.66 -5.67
CA ASN A 154 -26.25 12.96 -6.55
C ASN A 154 -25.43 14.16 -6.04
N HIS A 155 -24.62 13.97 -5.01
CA HIS A 155 -23.60 14.91 -4.61
C HIS A 155 -22.25 14.20 -4.63
N GLN A 156 -21.33 14.85 -5.33
CA GLN A 156 -19.92 14.54 -5.47
C GLN A 156 -19.35 14.01 -4.13
N PRO A 157 -18.50 12.96 -4.14
CA PRO A 157 -18.00 12.35 -2.92
C PRO A 157 -17.35 13.40 -2.01
N ASP A 158 -17.72 13.33 -0.74
CA ASP A 158 -17.24 14.22 0.32
C ASP A 158 -15.70 14.21 0.39
N PRO A 159 -15.03 15.35 0.16
CA PRO A 159 -13.57 15.44 0.19
C PRO A 159 -12.95 15.21 1.58
N SER A 160 -13.78 15.06 2.63
CA SER A 160 -13.35 14.68 3.97
C SER A 160 -13.26 13.16 4.20
N SER A 161 -13.75 12.34 3.25
CA SER A 161 -13.68 10.88 3.36
C SER A 161 -12.25 10.36 3.22
N ILE A 162 -11.82 9.55 4.18
CA ILE A 162 -10.54 8.80 4.18
C ILE A 162 -10.41 7.91 2.92
N TRP A 163 -11.53 7.59 2.28
CA TRP A 163 -11.61 6.71 1.10
C TRP A 163 -11.69 7.45 -0.24
N SER A 164 -11.62 8.78 -0.26
CA SER A 164 -11.68 9.58 -1.50
C SER A 164 -10.39 9.57 -2.33
N PHE A 165 -9.37 8.78 -1.94
CA PHE A 165 -8.09 8.75 -2.63
C PHE A 165 -7.63 7.35 -3.07
N PRO A 166 -8.36 6.63 -3.94
CA PRO A 166 -7.81 5.46 -4.63
C PRO A 166 -6.67 5.85 -5.60
N GLU A 167 -6.55 7.14 -5.96
CA GLU A 167 -5.63 7.63 -7.00
C GLU A 167 -4.12 7.57 -6.61
N PHE A 168 -3.80 7.31 -5.34
CA PHE A 168 -2.42 7.27 -4.84
C PHE A 168 -1.70 5.94 -5.09
N PHE A 169 -2.39 4.81 -5.26
CA PHE A 169 -1.83 3.50 -4.83
C PHE A 169 -1.33 2.58 -5.94
N TYR A 170 -1.04 3.13 -7.11
CA TYR A 170 -1.04 2.32 -8.33
C TYR A 170 0.23 2.33 -9.17
N GLU A 171 1.28 3.05 -8.76
CA GLU A 171 2.57 3.04 -9.47
C GLU A 171 3.68 2.28 -8.71
N PRO A 172 4.45 1.40 -9.37
CA PRO A 172 5.51 0.58 -8.76
C PRO A 172 6.62 1.35 -8.00
N VAL A 173 6.71 2.68 -8.16
CA VAL A 173 7.75 3.53 -7.56
C VAL A 173 7.49 3.81 -6.06
N TYR A 174 6.26 3.61 -5.56
CA TYR A 174 5.92 3.76 -4.13
C TYR A 174 6.48 2.65 -3.22
N TYR A 175 7.01 1.58 -3.83
CA TYR A 175 7.25 0.30 -3.16
C TYR A 175 8.70 0.10 -2.69
N ASP A 176 9.59 1.08 -2.79
CA ASP A 176 11.00 0.97 -2.33
C ASP A 176 11.20 1.19 -0.82
N ALA A 177 10.12 1.41 -0.08
CA ALA A 177 10.15 1.88 1.30
C ALA A 177 9.27 1.01 2.22
N ASN A 178 9.67 -0.24 2.46
CA ASN A 178 9.21 -1.09 3.57
C ASN A 178 7.69 -1.32 3.73
N ASN A 179 6.91 -1.09 2.68
CA ASN A 179 5.48 -1.41 2.65
C ASN A 179 4.58 -0.56 3.57
N VAL A 180 5.03 0.62 3.99
CA VAL A 180 4.19 1.59 4.71
C VAL A 180 3.57 2.52 3.67
N ILE A 181 2.24 2.57 3.61
CA ILE A 181 1.54 3.52 2.76
C ILE A 181 1.88 4.94 3.25
N PRO A 182 2.19 5.91 2.36
CA PRO A 182 2.41 7.28 2.80
C PRO A 182 1.19 7.80 3.56
N THR A 183 1.41 8.33 4.77
CA THR A 183 0.38 9.02 5.54
C THR A 183 -0.01 10.29 4.79
N LYS A 184 -1.31 10.50 4.59
CA LYS A 184 -1.84 11.73 3.98
C LYS A 184 -1.47 12.96 4.81
N THR A 185 -1.05 14.01 4.11
CA THR A 185 -0.86 15.33 4.69
C THR A 185 -2.21 16.06 4.79
N LEU A 186 -2.63 16.42 6.01
CA LEU A 186 -3.93 17.04 6.28
C LEU A 186 -4.11 18.35 5.49
N GLY A 187 -5.16 18.41 4.67
CA GLY A 187 -5.49 19.60 3.88
C GLY A 187 -4.71 19.77 2.57
N TYR A 188 -3.83 18.82 2.20
CA TYR A 188 -2.94 18.97 1.05
C TYR A 188 -2.87 17.71 0.17
N ASP A 189 -2.61 17.92 -1.12
CA ASP A 189 -2.35 16.85 -2.10
C ASP A 189 -0.91 16.32 -1.98
N ALA A 190 -0.58 15.86 -0.78
CA ALA A 190 0.75 15.36 -0.42
C ALA A 190 0.67 14.17 0.55
N GLY A 191 1.77 13.42 0.66
CA GLY A 191 1.91 12.33 1.62
C GLY A 191 3.32 12.17 2.17
N LEU A 192 3.42 11.63 3.38
CA LEU A 192 4.67 11.39 4.13
C LEU A 192 4.88 9.91 4.40
N GLN A 193 6.10 9.41 4.18
CA GLN A 193 6.43 8.00 4.42
C GLN A 193 7.76 7.86 5.17
N LEU A 194 7.75 7.02 6.21
CA LEU A 194 8.95 6.54 6.90
C LEU A 194 9.49 5.32 6.17
N PHE A 195 10.79 5.29 5.92
CA PHE A 195 11.47 4.13 5.39
C PHE A 195 12.87 3.97 5.96
N THR A 196 13.55 2.88 5.61
CA THR A 196 14.93 2.61 6.00
C THR A 196 15.83 2.54 4.79
N GLN A 197 17.01 3.13 4.90
CA GLN A 197 18.12 2.98 3.97
C GLN A 197 19.41 2.84 4.75
N ASP A 198 20.17 1.78 4.51
CA ASP A 198 21.42 1.46 5.21
C ASP A 198 21.29 1.41 6.75
N GLY A 199 20.12 1.01 7.26
CA GLY A 199 19.84 0.94 8.70
C GLY A 199 19.49 2.27 9.34
N TYR A 200 19.27 3.33 8.57
CA TYR A 200 18.85 4.64 9.06
C TYR A 200 17.41 4.95 8.69
N ALA A 201 16.72 5.69 9.57
CA ALA A 201 15.40 6.22 9.33
C ALA A 201 15.46 7.33 8.28
N CYS A 202 14.61 7.24 7.28
CA CYS A 202 14.54 8.17 6.17
C CYS A 202 13.09 8.62 5.97
N ALA A 203 12.93 9.85 5.48
CA ALA A 203 11.63 10.41 5.14
C ALA A 203 11.50 10.54 3.63
N ARG A 204 10.32 10.21 3.11
CA ARG A 204 9.95 10.44 1.72
C ARG A 204 8.67 11.25 1.67
N LEU A 205 8.68 12.32 0.90
CA LEU A 205 7.53 13.18 0.65
C LEU A 205 7.07 12.99 -0.80
N TYR A 206 5.77 12.83 -0.96
CA TYR A 206 5.09 12.67 -2.24
C TYR A 206 4.26 13.91 -2.48
N ILE A 207 4.55 14.64 -3.55
CA ILE A 207 3.82 15.86 -3.92
C ILE A 207 3.10 15.61 -5.23
N LYS A 208 1.77 15.73 -5.26
CA LYS A 208 1.00 15.56 -6.49
C LYS A 208 1.40 16.68 -7.45
N LYS A 209 1.72 16.36 -8.71
CA LYS A 209 2.15 17.37 -9.70
C LYS A 209 1.10 18.44 -10.01
N THR A 210 -0.16 18.21 -9.63
CA THR A 210 -1.25 19.19 -9.73
C THR A 210 -1.25 20.22 -8.59
N PHE A 211 -0.58 19.94 -7.47
CA PHE A 211 -0.38 20.89 -6.39
C PHE A 211 0.76 21.83 -6.80
N LYS A 212 0.45 23.05 -7.26
CA LYS A 212 1.44 23.94 -7.93
C LYS A 212 2.16 24.89 -6.99
N ASP A 213 1.52 25.31 -5.92
CA ASP A 213 1.96 26.26 -4.90
C ASP A 213 2.50 25.58 -3.63
N TRP A 214 2.84 24.30 -3.76
CA TRP A 214 3.27 23.47 -2.64
C TRP A 214 4.58 23.94 -1.99
N GLU A 215 5.52 24.50 -2.75
CA GLU A 215 6.80 25.01 -2.22
C GLU A 215 6.59 26.17 -1.26
N ASP A 216 5.73 27.13 -1.64
CA ASP A 216 5.36 28.26 -0.80
C ASP A 216 4.56 27.78 0.42
N THR A 217 3.67 26.82 0.21
CA THR A 217 2.86 26.22 1.27
C THR A 217 3.70 25.52 2.33
N PHE A 218 4.75 24.79 1.93
CA PHE A 218 5.60 24.01 2.83
C PHE A 218 6.94 24.69 3.15
N LYS A 219 7.12 25.96 2.78
CA LYS A 219 8.38 26.70 2.93
C LYS A 219 8.95 26.69 4.34
N SER A 220 8.08 26.78 5.34
CA SER A 220 8.42 26.76 6.78
C SER A 220 8.05 25.45 7.46
N SER A 221 7.70 24.42 6.68
CA SER A 221 7.33 23.12 7.20
C SER A 221 8.55 22.21 7.31
N TRP A 222 8.51 21.29 8.27
CA TRP A 222 9.65 20.48 8.65
C TRP A 222 9.23 19.07 9.06
N VAL A 223 10.12 18.10 8.83
CA VAL A 223 9.92 16.70 9.21
C VAL A 223 10.79 16.38 10.41
N GLY A 224 10.14 16.02 11.52
CA GLY A 224 10.80 15.54 12.73
C GLY A 224 10.96 14.02 12.69
N PHE A 225 12.10 13.53 13.18
CA PHE A 225 12.42 12.12 13.37
C PHE A 225 12.47 11.82 14.86
N TYR A 226 11.71 10.83 15.32
CA TYR A 226 11.49 10.51 16.72
C TYR A 226 11.96 9.10 17.01
N THR A 227 12.60 8.91 18.18
CA THR A 227 13.03 7.59 18.64
C THR A 227 11.86 6.73 19.11
N SER A 228 10.77 7.36 19.55
CA SER A 228 9.56 6.70 20.02
C SER A 228 8.31 7.44 19.56
N SER A 229 7.23 6.69 19.28
CA SER A 229 5.90 7.28 19.06
C SER A 229 5.33 8.01 20.27
N GLN A 230 5.88 7.75 21.46
CA GLN A 230 5.48 8.43 22.70
C GLN A 230 6.12 9.82 22.87
N ASP A 231 7.10 10.17 22.04
CA ASP A 231 7.78 11.46 22.13
C ASP A 231 6.81 12.60 21.79
N THR A 232 6.90 13.73 22.50
CA THR A 232 6.14 14.94 22.16
C THR A 232 6.66 15.54 20.86
N ASN A 233 5.92 16.47 20.22
CA ASN A 233 6.38 17.12 18.98
C ASN A 233 7.68 17.93 19.14
N LYS A 234 8.08 18.27 20.38
CA LYS A 234 9.38 18.90 20.68
C LYS A 234 10.50 17.89 20.94
N GLY A 235 10.16 16.62 21.15
CA GLY A 235 11.08 15.54 21.51
C GLY A 235 11.70 14.83 20.32
N TYR A 236 11.81 15.49 19.16
CA TYR A 236 12.46 14.89 18.01
C TYR A 236 13.96 14.65 18.30
N TYR A 237 14.50 13.57 17.76
CA TYR A 237 15.94 13.30 17.76
C TYR A 237 16.66 14.24 16.79
N THR A 238 16.13 14.36 15.58
CA THR A 238 16.58 15.31 14.56
C THR A 238 15.38 15.77 13.76
N TYR A 239 15.52 16.91 13.09
CA TYR A 239 14.53 17.39 12.16
C TYR A 239 15.23 17.95 10.93
N GLU A 240 14.47 18.07 9.84
CA GLU A 240 14.91 18.87 8.71
C GLU A 240 13.76 19.63 8.06
N ASN A 241 14.13 20.78 7.51
CA ASN A 241 13.26 21.55 6.65
C ASN A 241 13.12 20.89 5.29
N PHE A 242 11.98 21.12 4.64
CA PHE A 242 11.72 20.59 3.31
C PHE A 242 12.84 20.92 2.30
N SER A 243 13.46 22.10 2.40
CA SER A 243 14.56 22.53 1.51
C SER A 243 15.81 21.64 1.52
N LYS A 244 15.91 20.70 2.47
CA LYS A 244 16.98 19.69 2.55
C LYS A 244 16.62 18.36 1.91
N PHE A 245 15.38 18.17 1.49
CA PHE A 245 14.96 16.96 0.80
C PHE A 245 15.39 17.01 -0.66
N GLU A 246 15.98 15.92 -1.13
CA GLU A 246 16.46 15.79 -2.51
C GLU A 246 15.34 15.25 -3.40
N LYS A 247 15.10 15.92 -4.53
CA LYS A 247 14.16 15.43 -5.54
C LYS A 247 14.75 14.20 -6.23
N MET A 248 13.99 13.12 -6.28
CA MET A 248 14.38 11.91 -7.02
C MET A 248 14.22 12.14 -8.53
N GLU A 249 15.21 11.72 -9.33
CA GLU A 249 15.15 11.79 -10.80
C GLU A 249 14.01 10.91 -11.36
N SER A 250 13.77 9.77 -10.73
CA SER A 250 12.67 8.84 -11.05
C SER A 250 11.41 9.17 -10.23
N GLY A 251 10.80 10.32 -10.52
CA GLY A 251 9.44 10.61 -10.05
C GLY A 251 8.41 9.64 -10.65
N SER A 252 7.19 9.65 -10.10
CA SER A 252 6.08 8.89 -10.67
C SER A 252 5.40 9.72 -11.77
N LYS A 253 4.47 9.14 -12.54
CA LYS A 253 3.72 9.90 -13.56
C LYS A 253 3.00 11.08 -12.90
N ASN A 254 2.39 10.83 -11.73
CA ASN A 254 1.51 11.77 -11.05
C ASN A 254 2.17 12.58 -9.91
N PHE A 255 3.35 12.17 -9.43
CA PHE A 255 3.98 12.76 -8.24
C PHE A 255 5.45 13.09 -8.46
N ASP A 256 5.86 14.19 -7.84
CA ASP A 256 7.26 14.47 -7.55
C ASP A 256 7.60 13.86 -6.18
N ILE A 257 8.76 13.20 -6.10
CA ILE A 257 9.19 12.48 -4.89
C ILE A 257 10.44 13.14 -4.35
N TYR A 258 10.42 13.43 -3.06
CA TYR A 258 11.52 14.05 -2.33
C TYR A 258 11.95 13.14 -1.18
N GLN A 259 13.25 12.99 -0.97
CA GLN A 259 13.81 12.12 0.06
C GLN A 259 14.81 12.82 0.96
N TYR A 260 14.85 12.39 2.21
CA TYR A 260 15.90 12.75 3.14
C TYR A 260 16.31 11.54 3.98
N LYS A 261 17.62 11.29 4.04
CA LYS A 261 18.23 10.26 4.88
C LYS A 261 18.74 10.90 6.18
N SER A 262 18.14 10.53 7.30
CA SER A 262 18.59 11.03 8.60
C SER A 262 19.81 10.26 9.12
N LYS A 263 20.34 10.69 10.27
CA LYS A 263 21.37 9.97 11.05
C LYS A 263 20.77 9.09 12.14
N LEU A 264 19.44 9.03 12.27
CA LEU A 264 18.78 8.20 13.27
C LEU A 264 18.80 6.75 12.81
N THR A 265 19.38 5.84 13.60
CA THR A 265 19.29 4.40 13.33
C THR A 265 17.83 3.95 13.42
N ILE A 266 17.37 3.17 12.45
CA ILE A 266 16.00 2.64 12.47
C ILE A 266 15.88 1.57 13.55
N ALA A 267 14.84 1.65 14.37
CA ALA A 267 14.54 0.70 15.44
C ALA A 267 13.03 0.68 15.72
N SER A 268 12.56 -0.35 16.42
CA SER A 268 11.15 -0.45 16.80
C SER A 268 10.72 0.78 17.61
N GLY A 269 9.60 1.40 17.25
CA GLY A 269 9.10 2.64 17.85
C GLY A 269 9.46 3.93 17.11
N VAL A 270 10.44 3.91 16.19
CA VAL A 270 10.83 5.11 15.42
C VAL A 270 9.67 5.64 14.59
N GLN A 271 9.44 6.95 14.61
CA GLN A 271 8.34 7.61 13.91
C GLN A 271 8.82 8.89 13.23
N ILE A 272 8.15 9.33 12.17
CA ILE A 272 8.34 10.69 11.63
C ILE A 272 7.01 11.45 11.60
N ARG A 273 7.12 12.77 11.72
CA ARG A 273 5.98 13.69 11.69
C ARG A 273 6.29 14.86 10.80
N PHE A 274 5.32 15.31 10.03
CA PHE A 274 5.43 16.52 9.22
C PHE A 274 4.66 17.64 9.92
N LEU A 275 5.36 18.73 10.26
CA LEU A 275 4.83 19.85 11.03
C LEU A 275 4.91 21.14 10.24
N LYS A 276 3.96 22.04 10.50
CA LYS A 276 3.81 23.30 9.78
C LYS A 276 4.47 24.48 10.52
N ASP A 277 4.87 25.48 9.74
CA ASP A 277 5.20 26.85 10.19
C ASP A 277 6.18 26.97 11.36
N ASN A 278 7.28 26.19 11.34
CA ASN A 278 8.30 26.12 12.39
C ASN A 278 7.74 25.87 13.82
N GLY A 279 6.45 25.54 13.93
CA GLY A 279 5.74 25.31 15.17
C GLY A 279 5.72 23.83 15.54
N TYR A 280 5.21 23.54 16.73
CA TYR A 280 5.04 22.19 17.25
C TYR A 280 3.59 21.76 17.36
N ASP A 281 2.65 22.65 17.08
CA ASP A 281 1.24 22.45 17.40
C ASP A 281 0.47 21.87 16.20
N GLU A 282 0.80 22.30 14.98
CA GLU A 282 0.12 21.86 13.76
C GLU A 282 0.88 20.71 13.09
N LYS A 283 0.42 19.48 13.37
CA LYS A 283 0.92 18.24 12.77
C LYS A 283 0.11 17.92 11.50
N LEU A 284 0.76 18.04 10.36
CA LEU A 284 0.15 17.78 9.05
C LEU A 284 0.10 16.28 8.71
N ALA A 285 1.10 15.50 9.15
CA ALA A 285 1.10 14.05 8.98
C ALA A 285 1.91 13.37 10.08
N GLU A 286 1.56 12.12 10.38
CA GLU A 286 2.25 11.25 11.33
C GLU A 286 2.28 9.82 10.80
N THR A 287 3.46 9.20 10.76
CA THR A 287 3.54 7.79 10.34
C THR A 287 3.20 6.86 11.48
N GLU A 288 2.83 5.62 11.18
CA GLU A 288 2.90 4.55 12.18
C GLU A 288 4.34 4.39 12.70
N PRO A 289 4.55 3.97 13.96
CA PRO A 289 5.87 3.64 14.46
C PRO A 289 6.45 2.43 13.71
N TRP A 290 7.76 2.44 13.55
CA TRP A 290 8.52 1.36 12.96
C TRP A 290 8.38 0.08 13.80
N SER A 291 8.18 -1.06 13.13
CA SER A 291 7.97 -2.38 13.78
C SER A 291 9.23 -3.23 13.72
#